data_AF-A0A348Z2M6-F1
#
_entry.id   AF-A0A348Z2M6-F1
#
_cell.length_a   1.000
_cell.length_b   1.000
_cell.length_c   1.000
_cell.angle_alpha   90.00
_cell.angle_beta   90.00
_cell.angle_gamma   90.00
#
_symmetry.space_group_name_H-M   'P 1'
#
loop_
_entity.id
_entity.type
_entity.pdbx_description
1 polymer ?
#
loop_
_entity_poly.entity_id
_entity_poly.type
_entity_poly.pdbx_seq_one_letter_code
_entity_poly.pdbx_strand_id
1 'polypeptide(L)'
;MLDINKKIDVAEILKDLDKYEPKRRGWHWREEYNEPMGEFEYKEISKPLKNSKALPSATSFANIDPQPKAVITSEIASGRFED
;
A
#
# COMPACT_ATOMS: atom_id res chain seq x y z
N MET A 1 -5.08 7.74 11.10
CA MET A 1 -4.08 6.84 10.46
C MET A 1 -3.72 5.79 11.48
N LEU A 2 -3.60 4.51 11.11
CA LEU A 2 -3.21 3.47 12.06
C LEU A 2 -1.76 3.68 12.49
N ASP A 3 -1.44 3.33 13.73
CA ASP A 3 -0.07 3.38 14.25
C ASP A 3 0.74 2.23 13.65
N ILE A 4 1.87 2.56 13.03
CA ILE A 4 2.76 1.61 12.34
C ILE A 4 3.37 0.57 13.29
N ASN A 5 3.46 0.88 14.58
CA ASN A 5 4.08 0.01 15.59
C ASN A 5 3.03 -0.77 16.41
N LYS A 6 1.73 -0.56 16.14
CA LYS A 6 0.65 -1.26 16.81
C LYS A 6 0.06 -2.31 15.86
N LYS A 7 -0.09 -3.55 16.35
CA LYS A 7 -0.79 -4.60 15.61
C LYS A 7 -2.23 -4.16 15.32
N ILE A 8 -2.75 -4.61 14.17
CA ILE A 8 -4.17 -4.49 13.85
C ILE A 8 -4.96 -5.29 14.89
N ASP A 9 -5.97 -4.66 15.48
CA ASP A 9 -6.87 -5.30 16.43
C ASP A 9 -8.09 -5.85 15.67
N VAL A 10 -8.05 -7.15 15.37
CA VAL A 10 -9.11 -7.82 14.60
C VAL A 10 -10.42 -7.84 15.38
N ALA A 11 -10.37 -8.04 16.70
CA ALA A 11 -11.57 -8.04 17.54
C ALA A 11 -12.26 -6.68 17.53
N GLU A 12 -11.50 -5.58 17.49
CA GLU A 12 -12.05 -4.23 17.35
C GLU A 12 -12.67 -3.99 15.97
N ILE A 13 -12.02 -4.45 14.89
CA ILE A 13 -12.55 -4.30 13.51
C ILE A 13 -13.89 -5.02 13.33
N LEU A 14 -14.08 -6.16 14.00
CA LEU A 14 -15.30 -6.97 13.90
C LEU A 14 -16.48 -6.43 14.74
N LYS A 15 -16.28 -5.39 15.56
CA LYS A 15 -17.36 -4.74 16.31
C LYS A 15 -18.16 -3.81 15.40
N ASP A 16 -19.48 -3.75 15.64
CA ASP A 16 -20.40 -2.81 14.98
C ASP A 16 -20.39 -2.87 13.44
N LEU A 17 -20.16 -4.07 12.85
CA LEU A 17 -20.19 -4.26 11.39
C LEU A 17 -21.55 -3.91 10.75
N ASP A 18 -22.64 -3.97 11.52
CA ASP A 18 -23.98 -3.52 11.12
C ASP A 18 -24.05 -2.02 10.83
N LYS A 19 -23.13 -1.23 11.39
CA LYS A 19 -23.03 0.23 11.20
C LYS A 19 -22.00 0.62 10.15
N TYR A 20 -21.26 -0.34 9.60
CA TYR A 20 -20.21 -0.05 8.64
C TYR A 20 -20.77 0.33 7.26
N GLU A 21 -20.29 1.44 6.72
CA GLU A 21 -20.56 1.84 5.33
C GLU A 21 -19.26 2.03 4.54
N PRO A 22 -19.22 1.63 3.25
CA PRO A 22 -18.04 1.81 2.40
C PRO A 22 -17.70 3.30 2.19
N LYS A 23 -16.47 3.69 2.55
CA LYS A 23 -15.99 5.08 2.37
C LYS A 23 -15.87 5.53 0.91
N ARG A 24 -15.68 4.59 -0.02
CA ARG A 24 -15.50 4.84 -1.47
C ARG A 24 -16.13 3.70 -2.25
N ARG A 25 -16.54 3.96 -3.49
CA ARG A 25 -17.09 2.97 -4.44
C ARG A 25 -16.38 3.09 -5.79
N GLY A 26 -16.33 1.99 -6.54
CA GLY A 26 -15.71 1.93 -7.87
C GLY A 26 -14.23 1.56 -7.87
N TRP A 27 -13.69 1.39 -9.08
CA TRP A 27 -12.29 1.06 -9.33
C TRP A 27 -11.41 2.31 -9.35
N HIS A 28 -10.15 2.19 -8.90
CA HIS A 28 -9.18 3.28 -8.92
C HIS A 28 -7.85 2.79 -9.50
N TRP A 29 -7.45 3.37 -10.64
CA TRP A 29 -6.13 3.18 -11.23
C TRP A 29 -5.07 3.95 -10.45
N ARG A 30 -3.80 3.50 -10.52
CA ARG A 30 -2.69 4.25 -9.94
C ARG A 30 -2.47 5.55 -10.72
N GLU A 31 -2.14 6.62 -10.00
CA GLU A 31 -1.87 7.94 -10.58
C GLU A 31 -0.40 8.04 -10.99
N GLU A 32 -0.12 8.57 -12.19
CA GLU A 32 1.24 8.72 -12.69
C GLU A 32 2.10 9.62 -11.80
N TYR A 33 3.42 9.39 -11.84
CA TYR A 33 4.41 10.22 -11.16
C TYR A 33 5.62 10.41 -12.07
N ASN A 34 6.00 11.67 -12.29
CA ASN A 34 7.01 12.06 -13.27
C ASN A 34 8.23 12.75 -12.63
N GLU A 35 8.30 12.76 -11.29
CA GLU A 35 9.44 13.34 -10.58
C GLU A 35 10.52 12.28 -10.34
N PRO A 36 11.81 12.67 -10.30
CA PRO A 36 12.90 11.78 -9.92
C PRO A 36 12.68 11.20 -8.52
N MET A 37 13.18 9.99 -8.29
CA MET A 37 13.18 9.36 -6.97
C MET A 37 14.61 9.00 -6.57
N GLY A 38 15.12 9.68 -5.54
CA GLY A 38 16.54 9.63 -5.21
C GLY A 38 17.37 10.25 -6.33
N GLU A 39 18.41 9.54 -6.77
CA GLU A 39 19.32 9.98 -7.83
C GLU A 39 18.86 9.57 -9.24
N PHE A 40 17.69 8.92 -9.36
CA PHE A 40 17.25 8.30 -10.62
C PHE A 40 15.96 8.93 -11.17
N GLU A 41 15.90 8.99 -12.50
CA GLU A 41 14.68 9.28 -13.25
C GLU A 41 13.98 7.99 -13.65
N TYR A 42 12.68 7.91 -13.37
CA TYR A 42 11.84 6.76 -13.71
C TYR A 42 10.78 7.18 -14.74
N LYS A 43 10.60 6.35 -15.77
CA LYS A 43 9.65 6.65 -16.87
C LYS A 43 8.25 6.06 -16.66
N GLU A 44 8.16 5.00 -15.88
CA GLU A 44 6.94 4.19 -15.76
C GLU A 44 6.53 3.95 -14.31
N ILE A 45 6.48 5.03 -13.52
CA ILE A 45 6.09 4.96 -12.12
C ILE A 45 4.79 5.72 -11.82
N SER A 46 4.22 5.37 -10.68
CA SER A 46 3.04 5.99 -10.09
C SER A 46 3.40 6.71 -8.79
N LYS A 47 2.43 7.45 -8.22
CA LYS A 47 2.60 8.15 -6.95
C LYS A 47 3.18 7.23 -5.86
N PRO A 48 4.17 7.71 -5.08
CA PRO A 48 4.79 6.93 -4.02
C PRO A 48 3.82 6.64 -2.87
N LEU A 49 4.09 5.55 -2.14
CA LEU A 49 3.37 5.21 -0.93
C LEU A 49 3.86 6.07 0.25
N LYS A 50 2.95 6.45 1.15
CA LYS A 50 3.32 7.19 2.39
C LYS A 50 4.11 6.33 3.37
N ASN A 51 3.80 5.04 3.45
CA ASN A 51 4.54 4.04 4.23
C ASN A 51 4.62 2.75 3.42
N SER A 52 5.81 2.17 3.34
CA SER A 52 6.07 0.92 2.64
C SER A 52 7.33 0.25 3.18
N LYS A 53 7.65 -0.93 2.64
CA LYS A 53 8.94 -1.60 2.85
C LYS A 53 9.63 -1.67 1.49
N ALA A 54 10.69 -0.88 1.35
CA ALA A 54 11.52 -0.89 0.16
C ALA A 54 12.21 -2.24 -0.02
N LEU A 55 12.72 -2.49 -1.23
CA LEU A 55 13.52 -3.68 -1.52
C LEU A 55 14.75 -3.75 -0.61
N PRO A 56 15.25 -4.96 -0.25
CA PRO A 56 16.43 -5.09 0.59
C PRO A 56 17.66 -4.34 0.06
N SER A 57 17.86 -4.35 -1.26
CA SER A 57 18.95 -3.63 -1.95
C SER A 57 18.76 -2.12 -1.99
N ALA A 58 17.57 -1.60 -1.68
CA ALA A 58 17.29 -0.16 -1.69
C ALA A 58 18.11 0.60 -0.63
N THR A 59 18.67 -0.10 0.36
CA THR A 59 19.59 0.46 1.35
C THR A 59 20.79 1.16 0.73
N SER A 60 21.30 0.67 -0.41
CA SER A 60 22.37 1.30 -1.19
C SER A 60 21.92 2.54 -1.98
N PHE A 61 20.61 2.79 -2.06
CA PHE A 61 19.98 3.82 -2.88
C PHE A 61 19.04 4.71 -2.05
N ALA A 62 19.47 5.07 -0.83
CA ALA A 62 18.71 5.92 0.10
C ALA A 62 17.29 5.39 0.45
N ASN A 63 17.09 4.07 0.36
CA ASN A 63 15.82 3.38 0.63
C ASN A 63 14.64 3.88 -0.22
N ILE A 64 14.89 4.26 -1.48
CA ILE A 64 13.82 4.57 -2.44
C ILE A 64 12.90 3.37 -2.68
N ASP A 65 11.60 3.64 -2.91
CA ASP A 65 10.57 2.64 -3.17
C ASP A 65 9.67 3.05 -4.35
N PRO A 66 10.19 3.04 -5.59
CA PRO A 66 9.44 3.42 -6.77
C PRO A 66 8.29 2.44 -7.04
N GLN A 67 7.11 2.97 -7.31
CA GLN A 67 5.88 2.19 -7.50
C GLN A 67 5.52 2.10 -8.99
N PRO A 68 5.23 0.90 -9.55
CA PRO A 68 4.86 0.79 -10.97
C PRO A 68 3.45 1.35 -11.26
N LYS A 69 3.19 1.70 -12.52
CA LYS A 69 1.86 2.17 -12.99
C LYS A 69 0.76 1.11 -12.89
N ALA A 70 1.11 -0.17 -13.07
CA ALA A 70 0.14 -1.26 -13.01
C ALA A 70 -0.41 -1.44 -11.59
N VAL A 71 -1.69 -1.78 -11.48
CA VAL A 71 -2.26 -2.26 -10.22
C VAL A 71 -1.71 -3.67 -9.97
N ILE A 72 -1.07 -3.86 -8.83
CA ILE A 72 -0.45 -5.13 -8.44
C ILE A 72 -1.45 -5.94 -7.61
N THR A 73 -1.66 -7.20 -7.99
CA THR A 73 -2.60 -8.11 -7.36
C THR A 73 -1.86 -9.18 -6.57
N SER A 74 -2.36 -9.51 -5.39
CA SER A 74 -1.94 -10.66 -4.59
C SER A 74 -3.16 -11.47 -4.19
N GLU A 75 -3.02 -12.79 -4.15
CA GLU A 75 -4.08 -13.71 -3.74
C GLU A 75 -3.91 -14.04 -2.26
N ILE A 76 -4.91 -13.70 -1.45
CA ILE A 76 -4.94 -13.96 0.00
C ILE A 76 -6.27 -14.65 0.30
N ALA A 77 -6.22 -15.97 0.50
CA ALA A 77 -7.40 -16.81 0.71
C ALA A 77 -7.07 -18.07 1.52
N SER A 78 -6.64 -17.90 2.77
CA SER A 78 -6.23 -19.00 3.67
C SER A 78 -7.38 -19.94 4.09
N GLY A 79 -8.64 -19.50 3.92
CA GLY A 79 -9.83 -20.16 4.45
C GLY A 79 -10.35 -19.55 5.75
N ARG A 80 -9.58 -18.65 6.38
CA ARG A 80 -9.97 -17.83 7.55
C ARG A 80 -9.63 -16.39 7.24
N PHE A 81 -10.64 -15.53 7.16
CA PHE A 81 -10.43 -14.14 6.71
C PHE A 81 -9.86 -13.24 7.83
N GLU A 82 -9.93 -13.72 9.07
CA GLU A 82 -9.43 -13.07 10.27
C GLU A 82 -7.93 -13.29 10.53
N ASP A 83 -7.30 -14.23 9.81
CA ASP A 83 -5.85 -14.51 9.84
C ASP A 83 -5.06 -13.49 8.99
#